data_AF-B6AFS6-F1
#
_entry.id   AF-B6AFS6-F1
#
_cell.length_a   1.000
_cell.length_b   1.000
_cell.length_c   1.000
_cell.angle_alpha   90.00
_cell.angle_beta   90.00
_cell.angle_gamma   90.00
#
_symmetry.space_group_name_H-M   'P 1'
#
loop_
_entity.id
_entity.type
_entity.pdbx_description
1 polymer ?
#
loop_
_entity_poly.entity_id
_entity_poly.type
_entity_poly.pdbx_seq_one_letter_code
_entity_poly.pdbx_strand_id
1 'polypeptide(L)'
;MGCEDLSYIKNDKNGSKYNDEITQSFGTDLQNTIEYLKNLAYSKSGFYNNENRRYLWILALDIDLEHMYDDYFLERLAENADRRLYSQIECDISRCLHKGEDLRSNLKNILLAIYSLHKHEFSYIQGIHDIGSVFVSVYLEDYEILRNENIPGKFEQLENIDNKIYTQIKEKLSTKKGRINICFTLLEKFLLWYSNMFSYNTDQSTEYNLDNVLSAIGMDLLSLINEQDTELSTFMEKLIITQDSISSIFMFCLPWLISWFSHNIPTSDKSIIFRLFDLFLTNPPIFLLHIISQLVIYNKEDLFKYISNEVEVQDLIQNCNYDMYPFFHFYFQNLDLQSQPWEILISRAKKSFDNHNSRFYKSAKFWRCPKYIQTSYIKNTLYGKIMNIYKLVLEISITNNKDIFLWTILGIFISYITFVLYNYRT
;
A
#
# COMPACT_ATOMS: atom_id res chain seq x y z
N MET A 1 -28.59 -22.73 -4.23
CA MET A 1 -29.41 -22.26 -3.09
C MET A 1 -28.46 -21.79 -2.02
N GLY A 2 -28.53 -20.51 -1.69
CA GLY A 2 -27.58 -19.80 -0.83
C GLY A 2 -27.78 -18.31 -1.06
N CYS A 3 -29.03 -17.87 -0.88
CA CYS A 3 -29.36 -16.45 -0.85
C CYS A 3 -28.88 -15.97 0.51
N GLU A 4 -27.65 -15.47 0.59
CA GLU A 4 -27.21 -14.79 1.80
C GLU A 4 -28.03 -13.52 1.99
N ASP A 5 -28.43 -13.32 3.23
CA ASP A 5 -29.48 -12.44 3.70
C ASP A 5 -29.09 -10.96 3.48
N LEU A 6 -29.63 -10.33 2.44
CA LEU A 6 -29.45 -8.89 2.13
C LEU A 6 -30.15 -7.96 3.15
N SER A 7 -30.64 -8.50 4.27
CA SER A 7 -31.24 -7.74 5.37
C SER A 7 -30.24 -6.79 6.06
N TYR A 8 -28.93 -6.96 5.88
CA TYR A 8 -27.90 -6.05 6.41
C TYR A 8 -27.81 -4.70 5.67
N ILE A 9 -28.29 -4.62 4.42
CA ILE A 9 -28.22 -3.39 3.62
C ILE A 9 -29.34 -2.40 4.00
N LYS A 10 -30.46 -2.89 4.56
CA LYS A 10 -31.70 -2.08 4.66
C LYS A 10 -31.91 -1.33 5.97
N ASN A 11 -31.08 -1.49 7.02
CA ASN A 11 -31.31 -0.79 8.30
C ASN A 11 -30.05 -0.52 9.12
N ASP A 12 -28.94 -0.17 8.47
CA ASP A 12 -27.72 0.16 9.20
C ASP A 12 -27.63 1.66 9.56
N LYS A 13 -28.09 1.99 10.77
CA LYS A 13 -27.95 3.33 11.37
C LYS A 13 -26.48 3.75 11.49
N ASN A 14 -25.54 2.82 11.62
CA ASN A 14 -24.12 3.13 11.73
C ASN A 14 -23.55 3.56 10.37
N GLY A 15 -23.93 2.89 9.28
CA GLY A 15 -23.55 3.28 7.92
C GLY A 15 -24.14 4.62 7.47
N SER A 16 -25.30 5.04 7.99
CA SER A 16 -25.83 6.41 7.74
C SER A 16 -24.95 7.46 8.41
N LYS A 17 -24.66 7.29 9.70
CA LYS A 17 -23.82 8.21 10.47
C LYS A 17 -22.40 8.32 9.89
N TYR A 18 -21.83 7.19 9.47
CA TYR A 18 -20.51 7.15 8.85
C TYR A 18 -20.46 7.96 7.54
N ASN A 19 -21.49 7.85 6.70
CA ASN A 19 -21.58 8.64 5.46
C ASN A 19 -21.81 10.13 5.74
N ASP A 20 -22.62 10.47 6.74
CA ASP A 20 -22.83 11.87 7.16
C ASP A 20 -21.51 12.52 7.65
N GLU A 21 -20.65 11.77 8.37
CA GLU A 21 -19.30 12.21 8.80
C GLU A 21 -18.34 12.44 7.62
N ILE A 22 -18.44 11.59 6.58
CA ILE A 22 -17.69 11.74 5.34
C ILE A 22 -18.08 13.02 4.59
N THR A 23 -19.36 13.31 4.50
CA THR A 23 -19.86 14.47 3.74
C THR A 23 -19.50 15.82 4.34
N GLN A 24 -19.48 15.93 5.66
CA GLN A 24 -19.23 17.19 6.35
C GLN A 24 -17.77 17.66 6.29
N SER A 25 -16.85 16.80 5.90
CA SER A 25 -15.40 16.99 6.07
C SER A 25 -14.62 17.23 4.77
N PHE A 26 -15.21 17.01 3.60
CA PHE A 26 -14.57 17.32 2.31
C PHE A 26 -14.55 18.83 2.04
N GLY A 27 -13.35 19.43 2.06
CA GLY A 27 -13.09 20.81 1.65
C GLY A 27 -12.43 20.91 0.27
N THR A 28 -12.28 22.13 -0.26
CA THR A 28 -11.77 22.41 -1.63
C THR A 28 -10.24 22.27 -1.81
N ASP A 29 -9.50 21.82 -0.78
CA ASP A 29 -8.04 21.71 -0.81
C ASP A 29 -7.60 20.24 -0.85
N LEU A 30 -6.86 19.86 -1.90
CA LEU A 30 -6.32 18.51 -2.10
C LEU A 30 -5.52 18.00 -0.89
N GLN A 31 -4.80 18.89 -0.20
CA GLN A 31 -4.03 18.50 0.98
C GLN A 31 -4.93 18.14 2.17
N ASN A 32 -6.04 18.84 2.36
CA ASN A 32 -7.03 18.51 3.37
C ASN A 32 -7.76 17.21 3.02
N THR A 33 -8.01 16.96 1.73
CA THR A 33 -8.59 15.69 1.25
C THR A 33 -7.70 14.49 1.56
N ILE A 34 -6.40 14.56 1.28
CA ILE A 34 -5.46 13.45 1.58
C ILE A 34 -5.39 13.19 3.09
N GLU A 35 -5.27 14.23 3.90
CA GLU A 35 -5.21 14.11 5.36
C GLU A 35 -6.52 13.53 5.92
N TYR A 36 -7.65 13.94 5.35
CA TYR A 36 -8.96 13.38 5.70
C TYR A 36 -9.04 11.89 5.37
N LEU A 37 -8.66 11.48 4.14
CA LEU A 37 -8.65 10.07 3.73
C LEU A 37 -7.76 9.23 4.64
N LYS A 38 -6.58 9.75 5.04
CA LYS A 38 -5.70 9.10 6.02
C LYS A 38 -6.38 8.91 7.37
N ASN A 39 -6.97 9.97 7.92
CA ASN A 39 -7.64 9.89 9.22
C ASN A 39 -8.83 8.91 9.19
N LEU A 40 -9.58 8.89 8.09
CA LEU A 40 -10.67 7.95 7.87
C LEU A 40 -10.16 6.51 7.75
N ALA A 41 -9.07 6.29 7.01
CA ALA A 41 -8.41 4.99 6.91
C ALA A 41 -7.85 4.52 8.26
N TYR A 42 -7.41 5.40 9.15
CA TYR A 42 -6.98 5.03 10.50
C TYR A 42 -8.13 4.86 11.51
N SER A 43 -9.35 5.26 11.16
CA SER A 43 -10.52 5.04 12.01
C SER A 43 -10.81 3.55 12.18
N LYS A 44 -11.52 3.18 13.26
CA LYS A 44 -11.88 1.79 13.57
C LYS A 44 -12.69 1.12 12.47
N SER A 45 -13.44 1.89 11.68
CA SER A 45 -14.25 1.39 10.58
C SER A 45 -13.51 1.31 9.24
N GLY A 46 -12.30 1.87 9.12
CA GLY A 46 -11.64 2.06 7.82
C GLY A 46 -12.58 2.76 6.85
N PHE A 47 -12.61 2.34 5.57
CA PHE A 47 -13.59 2.83 4.58
C PHE A 47 -14.95 2.14 4.65
N TYR A 48 -15.16 1.30 5.67
CA TYR A 48 -16.41 0.60 6.00
C TYR A 48 -16.85 -0.46 4.98
N ASN A 49 -17.12 -0.11 3.72
CA ASN A 49 -17.68 -1.02 2.72
C ASN A 49 -17.14 -0.78 1.31
N ASN A 50 -17.42 -1.70 0.39
CA ASN A 50 -16.93 -1.61 -0.99
C ASN A 50 -17.56 -0.46 -1.78
N GLU A 51 -18.75 0.03 -1.42
CA GLU A 51 -19.36 1.19 -2.06
C GLU A 51 -18.51 2.45 -1.85
N ASN A 52 -18.11 2.69 -0.60
CA ASN A 52 -17.24 3.79 -0.22
C ASN A 52 -15.84 3.60 -0.81
N ARG A 53 -15.27 2.38 -0.74
CA ARG A 53 -13.95 2.09 -1.31
C ARG A 53 -13.87 2.39 -2.80
N ARG A 54 -14.91 2.06 -3.57
CA ARG A 54 -14.92 2.33 -5.02
C ARG A 54 -14.65 3.80 -5.35
N TYR A 55 -15.09 4.72 -4.49
CA TYR A 55 -14.86 6.15 -4.63
C TYR A 55 -13.57 6.59 -3.95
N LEU A 56 -13.39 6.22 -2.67
CA LEU A 56 -12.28 6.69 -1.85
C LEU A 56 -10.92 6.16 -2.35
N TRP A 57 -10.86 4.97 -2.97
CA TRP A 57 -9.63 4.45 -3.57
C TRP A 57 -9.22 5.23 -4.83
N ILE A 58 -10.18 5.72 -5.62
CA ILE A 58 -9.92 6.61 -6.77
C ILE A 58 -9.26 7.90 -6.29
N LEU A 59 -9.79 8.48 -5.21
CA LEU A 59 -9.22 9.68 -4.60
C LEU A 59 -7.86 9.41 -3.94
N ALA A 60 -7.71 8.30 -3.23
CA ALA A 60 -6.48 7.95 -2.53
C ALA A 60 -5.30 7.78 -3.50
N LEU A 61 -5.55 7.19 -4.68
CA LEU A 61 -4.54 7.04 -5.73
C LEU A 61 -4.46 8.24 -6.68
N ASP A 62 -5.27 9.29 -6.50
CA ASP A 62 -5.25 10.51 -7.33
C ASP A 62 -5.36 10.21 -8.83
N ILE A 63 -6.37 9.43 -9.22
CA ILE A 63 -6.53 9.04 -10.63
C ILE A 63 -7.09 10.17 -11.47
N ASP A 64 -6.43 10.42 -12.58
CA ASP A 64 -6.94 11.27 -13.66
C ASP A 64 -7.90 10.47 -14.54
N LEU A 65 -9.19 10.80 -14.43
CA LEU A 65 -10.26 10.14 -15.17
C LEU A 65 -10.35 10.58 -16.63
N GLU A 66 -9.79 11.75 -16.97
CA GLU A 66 -9.84 12.31 -18.32
C GLU A 66 -8.85 11.59 -19.26
N HIS A 67 -7.79 11.00 -18.70
CA HIS A 67 -6.73 10.33 -19.45
C HIS A 67 -6.74 8.79 -19.33
N MET A 68 -7.89 8.21 -18.97
CA MET A 68 -8.05 6.76 -18.94
C MET A 68 -7.92 6.15 -20.34
N TYR A 69 -7.34 4.94 -20.41
CA TYR A 69 -7.23 4.18 -21.64
C TYR A 69 -8.62 3.83 -22.21
N ASP A 70 -8.72 3.81 -23.53
CA ASP A 70 -9.93 3.34 -24.21
C ASP A 70 -10.12 1.83 -24.03
N ASP A 71 -11.37 1.38 -23.89
CA ASP A 71 -11.71 -0.02 -23.60
C ASP A 71 -11.20 -0.97 -24.71
N TYR A 72 -11.31 -0.56 -25.98
CA TYR A 72 -10.85 -1.38 -27.11
C TYR A 72 -9.34 -1.54 -27.11
N PHE A 73 -8.61 -0.53 -26.63
CA PHE A 73 -7.16 -0.62 -26.48
C PHE A 73 -6.77 -1.66 -25.42
N LEU A 74 -7.45 -1.68 -24.27
CA LEU A 74 -7.19 -2.63 -23.19
C LEU A 74 -7.51 -4.08 -23.60
N GLU A 75 -8.65 -4.30 -24.26
CA GLU A 75 -9.03 -5.61 -24.80
C GLU A 75 -7.96 -6.13 -25.78
N ARG A 76 -7.52 -5.27 -26.71
CA ARG A 76 -6.46 -5.63 -27.67
C ARG A 76 -5.13 -5.95 -27.00
N LEU A 77 -4.76 -5.26 -25.93
CA LEU A 77 -3.52 -5.58 -25.19
C LEU A 77 -3.60 -6.98 -24.59
N ALA A 78 -4.73 -7.32 -23.97
CA ALA A 78 -4.92 -8.65 -23.39
C ALA A 78 -4.93 -9.75 -24.45
N GLU A 79 -5.60 -9.54 -25.59
CA GLU A 79 -5.66 -10.50 -26.71
C GLU A 79 -4.30 -10.76 -27.35
N ASN A 80 -3.44 -9.73 -27.43
CA ASN A 80 -2.12 -9.82 -28.03
C ASN A 80 -1.00 -10.10 -27.02
N ALA A 81 -1.36 -10.51 -25.80
CA ALA A 81 -0.39 -10.85 -24.76
C ALA A 81 0.50 -12.03 -25.19
N ASP A 82 1.77 -12.01 -24.77
CA ASP A 82 2.70 -13.11 -25.04
C ASP A 82 2.17 -14.44 -24.47
N ARG A 83 2.37 -15.53 -25.20
CA ARG A 83 1.85 -16.86 -24.83
C ARG A 83 2.39 -17.35 -23.47
N ARG A 84 3.63 -17.01 -23.12
CA ARG A 84 4.23 -17.36 -21.82
C ARG A 84 3.54 -16.59 -20.69
N LEU A 85 3.37 -15.29 -20.87
CA LEU A 85 2.65 -14.44 -19.92
C LEU A 85 1.21 -14.94 -19.72
N TYR A 86 0.49 -15.21 -20.81
CA TYR A 86 -0.85 -15.81 -20.76
C TYR A 86 -0.87 -17.10 -19.94
N SER A 87 0.03 -18.04 -20.24
CA SER A 87 0.06 -19.34 -19.57
C SER A 87 0.35 -19.23 -18.08
N GLN A 88 1.26 -18.33 -17.70
CA GLN A 88 1.62 -18.10 -16.30
C GLN A 88 0.46 -17.48 -15.52
N ILE A 89 -0.15 -16.42 -16.04
CA ILE A 89 -1.30 -15.75 -15.39
C ILE A 89 -2.50 -16.70 -15.29
N GLU A 90 -2.80 -17.48 -16.33
CA GLU A 90 -3.89 -18.46 -16.31
C GLU A 90 -3.66 -19.53 -15.22
N CYS A 91 -2.43 -20.06 -15.12
CA CYS A 91 -2.08 -21.04 -14.09
C CYS A 91 -2.29 -20.48 -12.68
N ASP A 92 -1.86 -19.24 -12.44
CA ASP A 92 -1.98 -18.59 -11.14
C ASP A 92 -3.44 -18.27 -10.77
N ILE A 93 -4.21 -17.71 -11.70
CA ILE A 93 -5.63 -17.40 -11.49
C ILE A 93 -6.45 -18.66 -11.28
N SER A 94 -6.09 -19.78 -11.94
CA SER A 94 -6.78 -21.06 -11.74
C SER A 94 -6.68 -21.57 -10.30
N ARG A 95 -5.64 -21.15 -9.55
CA ARG A 95 -5.39 -21.52 -8.14
C ARG A 95 -6.02 -20.55 -7.15
N CYS A 96 -6.56 -19.41 -7.59
CA CYS A 96 -7.23 -18.46 -6.71
C CYS A 96 -8.42 -19.14 -6.02
N LEU A 97 -8.38 -19.24 -4.69
CA LEU A 97 -9.37 -19.93 -3.85
C LEU A 97 -10.80 -19.38 -4.01
N HIS A 98 -10.92 -18.13 -4.45
CA HIS A 98 -12.20 -17.44 -4.55
C HIS A 98 -12.27 -16.66 -5.85
N LYS A 99 -13.31 -16.97 -6.65
CA LYS A 99 -14.16 -16.07 -7.46
C LYS A 99 -14.80 -16.78 -8.65
N GLY A 100 -16.02 -16.35 -8.99
CA GLY A 100 -16.77 -16.84 -10.15
C GLY A 100 -15.99 -16.69 -11.46
N GLU A 101 -16.37 -17.49 -12.46
CA GLU A 101 -15.69 -17.55 -13.77
C GLU A 101 -15.55 -16.17 -14.44
N ASP A 102 -16.59 -15.33 -14.36
CA ASP A 102 -16.56 -13.97 -14.90
C ASP A 102 -15.50 -13.08 -14.22
N LEU A 103 -15.40 -13.12 -12.89
CA LEU A 103 -14.41 -12.33 -12.15
C LEU A 103 -12.98 -12.81 -12.43
N ARG A 104 -12.76 -14.12 -12.56
CA ARG A 104 -11.45 -14.69 -12.94
C ARG A 104 -11.07 -14.27 -14.36
N SER A 105 -12.02 -14.29 -15.30
CA SER A 105 -11.79 -13.81 -16.66
C SER A 105 -11.44 -12.32 -16.70
N ASN A 106 -12.16 -11.49 -15.94
CA ASN A 106 -11.87 -10.06 -15.85
C ASN A 106 -10.49 -9.80 -15.23
N LEU A 107 -10.16 -10.48 -14.12
CA LEU A 107 -8.85 -10.39 -13.49
C LEU A 107 -7.72 -10.76 -14.47
N LYS A 108 -7.88 -11.86 -15.20
CA LYS A 108 -6.91 -12.29 -16.21
C LYS A 108 -6.70 -11.22 -17.25
N ASN A 109 -7.77 -10.73 -17.86
CA ASN A 109 -7.68 -9.75 -18.94
C ASN A 109 -7.04 -8.44 -18.46
N ILE A 110 -7.37 -7.99 -17.24
CA ILE A 110 -6.73 -6.82 -16.63
C ILE A 110 -5.23 -7.05 -16.46
N LEU A 111 -4.80 -8.16 -15.86
CA LEU A 111 -3.37 -8.44 -15.65
C LEU A 111 -2.62 -8.61 -16.97
N LEU A 112 -3.20 -9.29 -17.96
CA LEU A 112 -2.62 -9.43 -19.29
C LEU A 112 -2.45 -8.07 -19.96
N ALA A 113 -3.44 -7.19 -19.86
CA ALA A 113 -3.35 -5.85 -20.41
C ALA A 113 -2.25 -5.02 -19.72
N ILE A 114 -2.17 -5.03 -18.38
CA ILE A 114 -1.15 -4.28 -17.62
C ILE A 114 0.26 -4.73 -18.00
N TYR A 115 0.52 -6.05 -17.98
CA TYR A 115 1.85 -6.57 -18.27
C TYR A 115 2.21 -6.56 -19.76
N SER A 116 1.21 -6.49 -20.66
CA SER A 116 1.46 -6.25 -22.08
C SER A 116 1.78 -4.79 -22.36
N LEU A 117 1.13 -3.86 -21.65
CA LEU A 117 1.39 -2.42 -21.74
C LEU A 117 2.81 -2.09 -21.28
N HIS A 118 3.23 -2.67 -20.16
CA HIS A 118 4.54 -2.40 -19.55
C HIS A 118 5.59 -3.50 -19.79
N LYS A 119 5.43 -4.32 -20.83
CA LYS A 119 6.29 -5.49 -21.10
C LYS A 119 7.79 -5.19 -21.15
N HIS A 120 8.14 -3.96 -21.50
CA HIS A 120 9.53 -3.52 -21.58
C HIS A 120 10.10 -3.13 -20.21
N GLU A 121 9.29 -2.80 -19.22
CA GLU A 121 9.76 -2.37 -17.89
C GLU A 121 9.58 -3.47 -16.84
N PHE A 122 8.47 -4.22 -16.90
CA PHE A 122 8.08 -5.16 -15.85
C PHE A 122 7.76 -6.56 -16.39
N SER A 123 8.10 -7.56 -15.57
CA SER A 123 7.73 -8.96 -15.69
C SER A 123 6.72 -9.35 -14.62
N TYR A 124 5.78 -10.21 -14.98
CA TYR A 124 4.80 -10.74 -14.04
C TYR A 124 5.43 -11.68 -13.02
N ILE A 125 4.99 -11.57 -11.77
CA ILE A 125 5.46 -12.40 -10.64
C ILE A 125 4.26 -13.02 -9.94
N GLN A 126 4.44 -14.27 -9.52
CA GLN A 126 3.43 -15.00 -8.77
C GLN A 126 3.10 -14.28 -7.45
N GLY A 127 1.81 -14.16 -7.15
CA GLY A 127 1.26 -13.42 -6.00
C GLY A 127 0.62 -12.08 -6.38
N ILE A 128 0.93 -11.52 -7.56
CA ILE A 128 0.31 -10.27 -8.04
C ILE A 128 -1.17 -10.44 -8.38
N HIS A 129 -1.58 -11.65 -8.75
CA HIS A 129 -2.99 -11.99 -8.93
C HIS A 129 -3.82 -11.90 -7.64
N ASP A 130 -3.20 -12.07 -6.46
CA ASP A 130 -3.89 -11.92 -5.19
C ASP A 130 -4.21 -10.44 -4.92
N ILE A 131 -3.28 -9.53 -5.25
CA ILE A 131 -3.53 -8.07 -5.23
C ILE A 131 -4.63 -7.73 -6.22
N GLY A 132 -4.53 -8.21 -7.46
CA GLY A 132 -5.55 -7.96 -8.47
C GLY A 132 -6.93 -8.48 -8.06
N SER A 133 -6.98 -9.60 -7.34
CA SER A 133 -8.20 -10.12 -6.74
C SER A 133 -8.80 -9.12 -5.75
N VAL A 134 -8.02 -8.45 -4.91
CA VAL A 134 -8.55 -7.42 -4.00
C VAL A 134 -9.28 -6.31 -4.77
N PHE A 135 -8.67 -5.75 -5.82
CA PHE A 135 -9.29 -4.71 -6.64
C PHE A 135 -10.53 -5.21 -7.39
N VAL A 136 -10.45 -6.39 -8.01
CA VAL A 136 -11.59 -7.00 -8.71
C VAL A 136 -12.77 -7.26 -7.77
N SER A 137 -12.53 -7.59 -6.49
CA SER A 137 -13.62 -7.73 -5.51
C SER A 137 -14.34 -6.42 -5.26
N VAL A 138 -13.60 -5.34 -5.03
CA VAL A 138 -14.18 -4.02 -4.73
C VAL A 138 -15.00 -3.49 -5.90
N TYR A 139 -14.52 -3.67 -7.13
CA TYR A 139 -15.15 -3.08 -8.31
C TYR A 139 -16.18 -3.99 -9.00
N LEU A 140 -15.99 -5.32 -9.03
CA LEU A 140 -16.77 -6.20 -9.92
C LEU A 140 -17.70 -7.21 -9.23
N GLU A 141 -17.44 -7.63 -7.98
CA GLU A 141 -18.15 -8.77 -7.33
C GLU A 141 -19.68 -8.59 -7.22
N ASP A 142 -20.14 -7.37 -6.92
CA ASP A 142 -21.56 -7.08 -6.69
C ASP A 142 -22.22 -6.33 -7.87
N TYR A 143 -21.58 -6.24 -9.04
CA TYR A 143 -22.06 -5.40 -10.13
C TYR A 143 -23.48 -5.76 -10.58
N GLU A 144 -23.74 -7.05 -10.86
CA GLU A 144 -25.05 -7.49 -11.35
C GLU A 144 -26.15 -7.34 -10.29
N ILE A 145 -25.81 -7.50 -9.01
CA ILE A 145 -26.76 -7.33 -7.89
C ILE A 145 -27.15 -5.84 -7.78
N LEU A 146 -26.17 -4.96 -7.69
CA LEU A 146 -26.37 -3.51 -7.56
C LEU A 146 -27.13 -2.91 -8.75
N ARG A 147 -26.89 -3.44 -9.96
CA ARG A 147 -27.62 -3.03 -11.17
C ARG A 147 -29.11 -3.37 -11.10
N ASN A 148 -29.45 -4.53 -10.54
CA ASN A 148 -30.82 -5.03 -10.52
C ASN A 148 -31.66 -4.45 -9.37
N GLU A 149 -31.04 -4.08 -8.25
CA GLU A 149 -31.78 -3.58 -7.09
C GLU A 149 -32.10 -2.08 -7.16
N ASN A 150 -31.62 -1.34 -8.16
CA ASN A 150 -31.86 0.10 -8.33
C ASN A 150 -31.59 0.89 -7.04
N ILE A 151 -30.65 0.41 -6.21
CA ILE A 151 -30.34 1.02 -4.92
C ILE A 151 -29.75 2.39 -5.25
N PRO A 152 -30.40 3.50 -4.83
CA PRO A 152 -29.75 4.79 -4.84
C PRO A 152 -28.59 4.64 -3.88
N GLY A 153 -27.37 4.48 -4.40
CA GLY A 153 -26.22 4.41 -3.52
C GLY A 153 -26.20 5.72 -2.74
N LYS A 154 -25.82 5.64 -1.46
CA LYS A 154 -25.77 6.78 -0.51
C LYS A 154 -24.78 7.90 -0.92
N PHE A 155 -24.39 7.92 -2.19
CA PHE A 155 -23.46 8.82 -2.87
C PHE A 155 -24.00 10.24 -3.03
N GLU A 156 -25.32 10.48 -2.95
CA GLU A 156 -25.90 11.84 -3.02
C GLU A 156 -25.32 12.79 -1.96
N GLN A 157 -24.78 12.27 -0.86
CA GLN A 157 -24.17 13.08 0.18
C GLN A 157 -22.74 13.54 -0.18
N LEU A 158 -22.07 13.00 -1.20
CA LEU A 158 -20.71 13.40 -1.62
C LEU A 158 -20.68 14.51 -2.70
N GLU A 159 -21.84 15.06 -3.08
CA GLU A 159 -22.00 16.11 -4.11
C GLU A 159 -21.19 17.40 -3.86
N ASN A 160 -20.62 17.58 -2.66
CA ASN A 160 -19.76 18.72 -2.36
C ASN A 160 -18.33 18.62 -2.92
N ILE A 161 -17.93 17.46 -3.47
CA ILE A 161 -16.66 17.28 -4.18
C ILE A 161 -16.90 17.63 -5.65
N ASP A 162 -15.98 18.43 -6.25
CA ASP A 162 -16.03 18.92 -7.64
C ASP A 162 -17.05 18.17 -8.51
N ASN A 163 -18.22 18.79 -8.68
CA ASN A 163 -19.41 18.18 -9.27
C ASN A 163 -19.12 17.50 -10.62
N LYS A 164 -18.11 17.99 -11.36
CA LYS A 164 -17.69 17.40 -12.64
C LYS A 164 -17.02 16.02 -12.44
N ILE A 165 -16.02 15.93 -11.56
CA ILE A 165 -15.28 14.68 -11.29
C ILE A 165 -16.21 13.64 -10.70
N TYR A 166 -17.04 14.04 -9.73
CA TYR A 166 -18.02 13.14 -9.13
C TYR A 166 -18.99 12.56 -10.16
N THR A 167 -19.52 13.39 -11.07
CA THR A 167 -20.41 12.93 -12.14
C THR A 167 -19.72 11.92 -13.06
N GLN A 168 -18.48 12.18 -13.47
CA GLN A 168 -17.70 11.26 -14.31
C GLN A 168 -17.45 9.91 -13.62
N ILE A 169 -17.11 9.91 -12.33
CA ILE A 169 -16.93 8.67 -11.56
C ILE A 169 -18.25 7.90 -11.50
N LYS A 170 -19.36 8.58 -11.19
CA LYS A 170 -20.68 7.98 -11.09
C LYS A 170 -21.12 7.34 -12.41
N GLU A 171 -20.91 8.01 -13.53
CA GLU A 171 -21.18 7.49 -14.87
C GLU A 171 -20.37 6.23 -15.16
N LYS A 172 -19.05 6.24 -14.93
CA LYS A 172 -18.20 5.05 -15.15
C LYS A 172 -18.59 3.89 -14.21
N LEU A 173 -18.85 4.16 -12.94
CA LEU A 173 -19.27 3.14 -11.96
C LEU A 173 -20.66 2.56 -12.24
N SER A 174 -21.48 3.21 -13.07
CA SER A 174 -22.80 2.70 -13.47
C SER A 174 -22.74 1.55 -14.48
N THR A 175 -21.60 1.36 -15.16
CA THR A 175 -21.42 0.34 -16.20
C THR A 175 -20.33 -0.66 -15.85
N LYS A 176 -20.48 -1.91 -16.29
CA LYS A 176 -19.46 -2.96 -16.07
C LYS A 176 -18.12 -2.57 -16.69
N LYS A 177 -18.16 -2.06 -17.92
CA LYS A 177 -16.96 -1.61 -18.65
C LYS A 177 -16.26 -0.47 -17.92
N GLY A 178 -17.00 0.56 -17.48
CA GLY A 178 -16.42 1.66 -16.72
C GLY A 178 -15.80 1.21 -15.39
N ARG A 179 -16.39 0.22 -14.70
CA ARG A 179 -15.78 -0.38 -13.50
C ARG A 179 -14.51 -1.18 -13.80
N ILE A 180 -14.48 -1.94 -14.91
CA ILE A 180 -13.27 -2.66 -15.36
C ILE A 180 -12.16 -1.66 -15.67
N ASN A 181 -12.48 -0.58 -16.39
CA ASN A 181 -11.55 0.47 -16.75
C ASN A 181 -10.94 1.16 -15.51
N ILE A 182 -11.78 1.55 -14.54
CA ILE A 182 -11.32 2.09 -13.25
C ILE A 182 -10.43 1.06 -12.51
N CYS A 183 -10.86 -0.21 -12.45
CA CYS A 183 -10.12 -1.27 -11.79
C CYS A 183 -8.74 -1.49 -12.43
N PHE A 184 -8.66 -1.47 -13.76
CA PHE A 184 -7.40 -1.53 -14.51
C PHE A 184 -6.50 -0.36 -14.11
N THR A 185 -6.96 0.87 -14.19
CA THR A 185 -6.14 2.07 -13.91
C THR A 185 -5.66 2.11 -12.46
N LEU A 186 -6.51 1.74 -11.51
CA LEU A 186 -6.13 1.65 -10.10
C LEU A 186 -5.07 0.58 -9.86
N LEU A 187 -5.28 -0.62 -10.39
CA LEU A 187 -4.35 -1.72 -10.20
C LEU A 187 -3.01 -1.44 -10.87
N GLU A 188 -3.03 -0.93 -12.11
CA GLU A 188 -1.82 -0.48 -12.81
C GLU A 188 -1.04 0.52 -11.96
N LYS A 189 -1.69 1.61 -11.53
CA LYS A 189 -1.06 2.65 -10.73
C LYS A 189 -0.52 2.11 -9.40
N PHE A 190 -1.28 1.25 -8.74
CA PHE A 190 -0.84 0.58 -7.52
C PHE A 190 0.43 -0.24 -7.80
N LEU A 191 0.43 -1.11 -8.80
CA LEU A 191 1.59 -1.95 -9.12
C LEU A 191 2.81 -1.10 -9.49
N LEU A 192 2.63 -0.02 -10.26
CA LEU A 192 3.71 0.88 -10.66
C LEU A 192 4.32 1.68 -9.50
N TRP A 193 3.56 2.00 -8.46
CA TRP A 193 4.03 2.82 -7.34
C TRP A 193 4.45 2.00 -6.12
N TYR A 194 3.75 0.90 -5.86
CA TYR A 194 3.84 0.12 -4.64
C TYR A 194 4.58 -1.21 -4.83
N SER A 195 4.37 -1.91 -5.96
CA SER A 195 4.88 -3.29 -6.16
C SER A 195 5.98 -3.43 -7.21
N ASN A 196 6.34 -2.34 -7.90
CA ASN A 196 7.22 -2.38 -9.06
C ASN A 196 8.60 -2.98 -8.76
N MET A 197 9.13 -2.81 -7.54
CA MET A 197 10.48 -3.22 -7.16
C MET A 197 10.67 -4.73 -7.29
N PHE A 198 9.59 -5.49 -7.12
CA PHE A 198 9.61 -6.93 -7.28
C PHE A 198 9.55 -7.29 -8.76
N SER A 199 8.81 -6.53 -9.56
CA SER A 199 8.43 -6.86 -10.94
C SER A 199 9.40 -6.37 -12.02
N TYR A 200 10.53 -5.73 -11.72
CA TYR A 200 11.43 -5.25 -12.78
C TYR A 200 12.01 -6.38 -13.61
N ASN A 201 12.18 -6.10 -14.91
CA ASN A 201 12.94 -6.98 -15.79
C ASN A 201 14.40 -7.06 -15.29
N THR A 202 14.79 -8.21 -14.74
CA THR A 202 16.13 -8.46 -14.17
C THR A 202 17.26 -8.21 -15.17
N ASP A 203 16.97 -8.33 -16.46
CA ASP A 203 17.91 -8.11 -17.56
C ASP A 203 18.28 -6.62 -17.75
N GLN A 204 17.52 -5.69 -17.16
CA GLN A 204 17.71 -4.25 -17.37
C GLN A 204 18.51 -3.56 -16.26
N SER A 205 18.56 -4.14 -15.06
CA SER A 205 19.29 -3.55 -13.94
C SER A 205 19.67 -4.59 -12.90
N THR A 206 20.98 -4.72 -12.62
CA THR A 206 21.49 -5.51 -11.49
C THR A 206 21.06 -4.97 -10.14
N GLU A 207 20.66 -3.70 -10.08
CA GLU A 207 20.19 -3.04 -8.85
C GLU A 207 18.85 -3.57 -8.35
N TYR A 208 17.95 -4.00 -9.24
CA TYR A 208 16.61 -4.50 -8.90
C TYR A 208 16.53 -6.03 -8.90
N ASN A 209 17.61 -6.72 -8.50
CA ASN A 209 17.51 -8.14 -8.20
C ASN A 209 16.83 -8.33 -6.82
N LEU A 210 16.20 -9.50 -6.64
CA LEU A 210 15.46 -9.81 -5.42
C LEU A 210 16.32 -9.68 -4.16
N ASP A 211 17.59 -10.10 -4.24
CA ASP A 211 18.54 -10.07 -3.13
C ASP A 211 18.84 -8.65 -2.64
N ASN A 212 19.09 -7.70 -3.55
CA ASN A 212 19.35 -6.30 -3.21
C ASN A 212 18.10 -5.63 -2.62
N VAL A 213 16.94 -5.89 -3.21
CA VAL A 213 15.65 -5.34 -2.73
C VAL A 213 15.34 -5.85 -1.33
N LEU A 214 15.40 -7.17 -1.12
CA LEU A 214 15.16 -7.77 0.19
C LEU A 214 16.22 -7.40 1.21
N SER A 215 17.47 -7.23 0.81
CA SER A 215 18.52 -6.77 1.73
C SER A 215 18.26 -5.34 2.20
N ALA A 216 17.83 -4.44 1.31
CA ALA A 216 17.48 -3.07 1.69
C ALA A 216 16.25 -3.02 2.58
N ILE A 217 15.21 -3.79 2.26
CA ILE A 217 14.02 -3.94 3.11
C ILE A 217 14.40 -4.54 4.47
N GLY A 218 15.27 -5.56 4.48
CA GLY A 218 15.74 -6.22 5.69
C GLY A 218 16.47 -5.26 6.63
N MET A 219 17.36 -4.40 6.10
CA MET A 219 18.01 -3.36 6.88
C MET A 219 17.01 -2.40 7.53
N ASP A 220 15.97 -2.01 6.78
CA ASP A 220 14.92 -1.13 7.28
C ASP A 220 14.08 -1.81 8.37
N LEU A 221 13.70 -3.07 8.16
CA LEU A 221 12.95 -3.86 9.13
C LEU A 221 13.76 -4.08 10.41
N LEU A 222 15.05 -4.40 10.34
CA LEU A 222 15.92 -4.50 11.52
C LEU A 222 15.98 -3.18 12.27
N SER A 223 16.15 -2.06 11.57
CA SER A 223 16.17 -0.73 12.19
C SER A 223 14.86 -0.45 12.93
N LEU A 224 13.71 -0.72 12.30
CA LEU A 224 12.38 -0.54 12.90
C LEU A 224 12.14 -1.45 14.10
N ILE A 225 12.64 -2.69 14.06
CA ILE A 225 12.55 -3.64 15.17
C ILE A 225 13.46 -3.19 16.31
N ASN A 226 14.72 -2.83 16.03
CA ASN A 226 15.69 -2.41 17.04
C ASN A 226 15.24 -1.17 17.84
N GLU A 227 14.54 -0.23 17.20
CA GLU A 227 13.98 0.95 17.87
C GLU A 227 12.94 0.61 18.96
N GLN A 228 12.35 -0.59 18.91
CA GLN A 228 11.23 -0.99 19.76
C GLN A 228 11.53 -2.23 20.61
N ASP A 229 12.37 -3.14 20.11
CA ASP A 229 12.75 -4.39 20.75
C ASP A 229 14.20 -4.78 20.39
N THR A 230 15.14 -4.30 21.20
CA THR A 230 16.58 -4.55 21.01
C THR A 230 16.95 -6.03 21.17
N GLU A 231 16.21 -6.78 22.01
CA GLU A 231 16.47 -8.20 22.25
C GLU A 231 16.13 -9.03 21.00
N LEU A 232 14.95 -8.80 20.41
CA LEU A 232 14.55 -9.46 19.17
C LEU A 232 15.48 -9.06 18.02
N SER A 233 15.85 -7.78 17.91
CA SER A 233 16.80 -7.34 16.89
C SER A 233 18.16 -8.04 17.05
N THR A 234 18.68 -8.10 18.27
CA THR A 234 19.96 -8.77 18.54
C THR A 234 19.88 -10.27 18.21
N PHE A 235 18.74 -10.91 18.49
CA PHE A 235 18.50 -12.29 18.09
C PHE A 235 18.53 -12.45 16.57
N MET A 236 17.82 -11.58 15.82
CA MET A 236 17.83 -11.61 14.36
C MET A 236 19.22 -11.33 13.79
N GLU A 237 20.00 -10.41 14.36
CA GLU A 237 21.39 -10.16 13.94
C GLU A 237 22.28 -11.40 14.11
N LYS A 238 22.09 -12.18 15.17
CA LYS A 238 22.78 -13.46 15.34
C LYS A 238 22.40 -14.47 14.27
N LEU A 239 21.13 -14.53 13.87
CA LEU A 239 20.72 -15.33 12.72
C LEU A 239 21.46 -14.86 11.46
N ILE A 240 21.65 -13.55 11.26
CA ILE A 240 22.33 -13.00 10.07
C ILE A 240 23.78 -13.46 10.03
N ILE A 241 24.46 -13.58 11.17
CA ILE A 241 25.83 -14.09 11.19
C ILE A 241 25.89 -15.57 10.78
N THR A 242 24.84 -16.34 11.10
CA THR A 242 24.76 -17.77 10.72
C THR A 242 24.31 -17.99 9.27
N GLN A 243 23.75 -16.98 8.62
CA GLN A 243 23.27 -17.03 7.24
C GLN A 243 24.19 -16.20 6.33
N ASP A 244 24.35 -16.58 5.06
CA ASP A 244 25.28 -15.88 4.16
C ASP A 244 24.81 -14.44 3.78
N SER A 245 23.53 -14.10 4.05
CA SER A 245 22.97 -12.79 3.70
C SER A 245 21.81 -12.36 4.60
N ILE A 246 21.64 -11.04 4.74
CA ILE A 246 20.47 -10.44 5.40
C ILE A 246 19.16 -10.77 4.68
N SER A 247 19.17 -10.82 3.35
CA SER A 247 17.99 -11.18 2.54
C SER A 247 17.44 -12.55 2.91
N SER A 248 18.31 -13.52 3.22
CA SER A 248 17.94 -14.87 3.63
C SER A 248 16.98 -14.84 4.82
N ILE A 249 17.29 -14.05 5.85
CA ILE A 249 16.43 -13.97 7.05
C ILE A 249 15.09 -13.33 6.77
N PHE A 250 15.01 -12.39 5.84
CA PHE A 250 13.76 -11.75 5.49
C PHE A 250 12.95 -12.49 4.42
N MET A 251 13.43 -13.64 3.92
CA MET A 251 12.68 -14.45 2.96
C MET A 251 11.30 -14.89 3.49
N PHE A 252 11.12 -15.03 4.81
CA PHE A 252 9.80 -15.40 5.37
C PHE A 252 8.71 -14.38 5.02
N CYS A 253 9.05 -13.09 4.91
CA CYS A 253 8.08 -12.02 4.66
C CYS A 253 7.93 -11.69 3.17
N LEU A 254 8.68 -12.35 2.28
CA LEU A 254 8.56 -12.15 0.85
C LEU A 254 7.12 -12.35 0.33
N PRO A 255 6.38 -13.40 0.72
CA PRO A 255 4.98 -13.55 0.32
C PRO A 255 4.10 -12.36 0.75
N TRP A 256 4.36 -11.79 1.93
CA TRP A 256 3.62 -10.64 2.44
C TRP A 256 3.92 -9.37 1.65
N LEU A 257 5.19 -9.18 1.27
CA LEU A 257 5.66 -8.04 0.49
C LEU A 257 5.12 -8.06 -0.94
N ILE A 258 5.20 -9.20 -1.64
CA ILE A 258 4.82 -9.29 -3.05
C ILE A 258 3.30 -9.28 -3.25
N SER A 259 2.54 -9.78 -2.26
CA SER A 259 1.08 -9.88 -2.35
C SER A 259 0.36 -8.84 -1.48
N TRP A 260 1.08 -8.01 -0.71
CA TRP A 260 0.47 -7.06 0.23
C TRP A 260 -0.51 -7.76 1.20
N PHE A 261 -0.07 -8.90 1.74
CA PHE A 261 -0.82 -9.85 2.57
C PHE A 261 -2.01 -10.56 1.90
N SER A 262 -2.41 -10.20 0.68
CA SER A 262 -3.60 -10.76 0.03
C SER A 262 -3.49 -12.24 -0.33
N HIS A 263 -2.27 -12.79 -0.38
CA HIS A 263 -2.06 -14.23 -0.53
C HIS A 263 -2.46 -15.01 0.73
N ASN A 264 -2.17 -14.47 1.92
CA ASN A 264 -2.36 -15.14 3.20
C ASN A 264 -3.71 -14.80 3.86
N ILE A 265 -4.25 -13.61 3.56
CA ILE A 265 -5.55 -13.14 4.05
C ILE A 265 -6.51 -13.16 2.85
N PRO A 266 -7.33 -14.21 2.71
CA PRO A 266 -8.17 -14.39 1.55
C PRO A 266 -9.26 -13.31 1.50
N THR A 267 -9.66 -12.96 0.28
CA THR A 267 -10.75 -12.00 0.04
C THR A 267 -12.13 -12.49 0.50
N SER A 268 -12.27 -13.76 0.88
CA SER A 268 -13.47 -14.31 1.52
C SER A 268 -13.65 -13.79 2.94
N ASP A 269 -12.57 -13.49 3.66
CA ASP A 269 -12.60 -12.78 4.93
C ASP A 269 -12.54 -11.26 4.69
N LYS A 270 -13.65 -10.77 4.10
CA LYS A 270 -13.78 -9.47 3.43
C LYS A 270 -13.32 -8.26 4.25
N SER A 271 -13.29 -8.33 5.58
CA SER A 271 -13.07 -7.11 6.38
C SER A 271 -11.60 -6.69 6.48
N ILE A 272 -10.69 -7.64 6.73
CA ILE A 272 -9.29 -7.32 7.10
C ILE A 272 -8.48 -6.90 5.89
N ILE A 273 -8.52 -7.66 4.80
CA ILE A 273 -7.67 -7.35 3.64
C ILE A 273 -8.06 -6.00 3.02
N PHE A 274 -9.36 -5.70 2.90
CA PHE A 274 -9.78 -4.39 2.43
C PHE A 274 -9.44 -3.27 3.43
N ARG A 275 -9.53 -3.53 4.74
CA ARG A 275 -9.08 -2.61 5.81
C ARG A 275 -7.59 -2.27 5.70
N LEU A 276 -6.75 -3.24 5.34
CA LEU A 276 -5.32 -3.04 5.11
C LEU A 276 -5.08 -2.23 3.83
N PHE A 277 -5.79 -2.52 2.75
CA PHE A 277 -5.69 -1.73 1.51
C PHE A 277 -6.17 -0.28 1.69
N ASP A 278 -7.20 -0.03 2.51
CA ASP A 278 -7.60 1.34 2.89
C ASP A 278 -6.41 2.14 3.48
N LEU A 279 -5.55 1.48 4.26
CA LEU A 279 -4.32 2.08 4.82
C LEU A 279 -3.21 2.21 3.79
N PHE A 280 -2.96 1.16 3.01
CA PHE A 280 -1.87 1.15 2.04
C PHE A 280 -2.05 2.20 0.96
N LEU A 281 -3.28 2.39 0.48
CA LEU A 281 -3.59 3.40 -0.53
C LEU A 281 -3.53 4.84 0.00
N THR A 282 -3.69 5.02 1.31
CA THR A 282 -3.63 6.35 1.93
C THR A 282 -2.27 6.70 2.51
N ASN A 283 -1.32 5.76 2.57
CA ASN A 283 0.03 5.97 3.09
C ASN A 283 1.10 5.72 2.02
N PRO A 284 2.34 6.23 2.19
CA PRO A 284 3.45 5.83 1.35
C PRO A 284 3.68 4.31 1.43
N PRO A 285 4.21 3.70 0.36
CA PRO A 285 4.45 2.26 0.32
C PRO A 285 5.28 1.70 1.50
N ILE A 286 6.23 2.49 2.01
CA ILE A 286 7.09 2.11 3.14
C ILE A 286 6.30 1.81 4.43
N PHE A 287 5.05 2.29 4.55
CA PHE A 287 4.18 1.98 5.69
C PHE A 287 3.96 0.46 5.85
N LEU A 288 4.04 -0.30 4.75
CA LEU A 288 4.03 -1.77 4.79
C LEU A 288 5.08 -2.34 5.74
N LEU A 289 6.28 -1.74 5.80
CA LEU A 289 7.36 -2.20 6.68
C LEU A 289 7.06 -1.93 8.16
N HIS A 290 6.30 -0.89 8.47
CA HIS A 290 5.82 -0.67 9.83
C HIS A 290 4.82 -1.75 10.24
N ILE A 291 3.91 -2.14 9.35
CA ILE A 291 2.99 -3.25 9.62
C ILE A 291 3.76 -4.56 9.85
N ILE A 292 4.71 -4.90 8.97
CA ILE A 292 5.52 -6.12 9.10
C ILE A 292 6.35 -6.11 10.39
N SER A 293 7.01 -4.99 10.72
CA SER A 293 7.79 -4.91 11.97
C SER A 293 6.91 -5.09 13.21
N GLN A 294 5.72 -4.49 13.24
CA GLN A 294 4.79 -4.69 14.36
C GLN A 294 4.29 -6.13 14.47
N LEU A 295 4.03 -6.78 13.34
CA LEU A 295 3.64 -8.18 13.30
C LEU A 295 4.73 -9.10 13.87
N VAL A 296 5.99 -8.85 13.50
CA VAL A 296 7.16 -9.58 14.01
C VAL A 296 7.35 -9.34 15.51
N ILE A 297 7.31 -8.08 15.96
CA ILE A 297 7.46 -7.72 17.38
C ILE A 297 6.33 -8.31 18.22
N TYR A 298 5.08 -8.22 17.75
CA TYR A 298 3.91 -8.72 18.48
C TYR A 298 4.01 -10.21 18.77
N ASN A 299 4.58 -10.98 17.84
CA ASN A 299 4.70 -12.43 17.93
C ASN A 299 6.02 -12.91 18.58
N LYS A 300 6.81 -12.02 19.18
CA LYS A 300 8.11 -12.36 19.78
C LYS A 300 8.01 -13.45 20.86
N GLU A 301 7.09 -13.28 21.81
CA GLU A 301 6.97 -14.19 22.97
C GLU A 301 6.59 -15.60 22.50
N ASP A 302 5.62 -15.70 21.59
CA ASP A 302 5.18 -16.97 21.01
C ASP A 302 6.26 -17.61 20.14
N LEU A 303 7.01 -16.81 19.36
CA LEU A 303 8.17 -17.27 18.61
C LEU A 303 9.23 -17.89 19.52
N PHE A 304 9.63 -17.20 20.59
CA PHE A 304 10.65 -17.69 21.52
C PHE A 304 10.19 -18.93 22.27
N LYS A 305 8.91 -19.00 22.62
CA LYS A 305 8.30 -20.20 23.20
C LYS A 305 8.30 -21.37 22.21
N TYR A 306 7.90 -21.15 20.96
CA TYR A 306 7.94 -22.15 19.90
C TYR A 306 9.36 -22.70 19.74
N ILE A 307 10.33 -21.81 19.55
CA ILE A 307 11.74 -22.16 19.40
C ILE A 307 12.26 -22.97 20.61
N SER A 308 11.92 -22.56 21.83
CA SER A 308 12.35 -23.24 23.05
C SER A 308 11.77 -24.65 23.21
N ASN A 309 10.60 -24.92 22.60
CA ASN A 309 9.98 -26.24 22.62
C ASN A 309 10.56 -27.16 21.54
N GLU A 310 10.93 -26.61 20.39
CA GLU A 310 11.50 -27.38 19.27
C GLU A 310 12.97 -27.75 19.48
N VAL A 311 13.71 -26.96 20.27
CA VAL A 311 15.11 -27.21 20.59
C VAL A 311 15.23 -27.82 21.97
N GLU A 312 15.71 -29.07 22.07
CA GLU A 312 15.97 -29.71 23.37
C GLU A 312 16.95 -28.86 24.19
N VAL A 313 16.53 -28.49 25.41
CA VAL A 313 17.23 -27.56 26.32
C VAL A 313 18.69 -27.95 26.62
N GLN A 314 19.06 -29.23 26.44
CA GLN A 314 20.44 -29.71 26.68
C GLN A 314 21.43 -29.28 25.58
N ASP A 315 20.98 -29.07 24.34
CA ASP A 315 21.85 -28.64 23.22
C ASP A 315 22.07 -27.12 23.17
N LEU A 316 21.11 -26.33 23.69
CA LEU A 316 21.17 -24.87 23.79
C LEU A 316 22.33 -24.34 24.66
N ILE A 317 22.76 -25.12 25.66
CA ILE A 317 23.76 -24.70 26.66
C ILE A 317 25.15 -25.27 26.34
N GLN A 318 25.26 -26.39 25.62
CA GLN A 318 26.55 -27.05 25.40
C GLN A 318 27.18 -26.81 24.03
N ASN A 319 26.41 -26.48 22.98
CA ASN A 319 26.96 -26.32 21.62
C ASN A 319 26.34 -25.12 20.91
N CYS A 320 27.00 -23.95 20.98
CA CYS A 320 26.64 -22.69 20.31
C CYS A 320 26.68 -22.73 18.76
N ASN A 321 26.30 -23.84 18.12
CA ASN A 321 26.36 -24.05 16.66
C ASN A 321 25.00 -24.43 16.04
N TYR A 322 23.89 -24.36 16.78
CA TYR A 322 22.59 -24.74 16.23
C TYR A 322 21.99 -23.59 15.41
N ASP A 323 21.73 -23.85 14.12
CA ASP A 323 21.10 -22.87 13.23
C ASP A 323 19.61 -22.74 13.57
N MET A 324 19.24 -21.60 14.16
CA MET A 324 17.88 -21.29 14.61
C MET A 324 17.02 -20.70 13.48
N TYR A 325 17.61 -20.37 12.33
CA TYR A 325 16.92 -19.73 11.22
C TYR A 325 15.77 -20.59 10.64
N PRO A 326 15.89 -21.91 10.44
CA PRO A 326 14.79 -22.73 9.93
C PRO A 326 13.53 -22.63 10.79
N PHE A 327 13.66 -22.62 12.12
CA PHE A 327 12.55 -22.50 13.05
C PHE A 327 11.92 -21.11 13.01
N PHE A 328 12.76 -20.06 12.99
CA PHE A 328 12.32 -18.68 12.83
C PHE A 328 11.54 -18.48 11.51
N HIS A 329 12.10 -18.98 10.41
CA HIS A 329 11.50 -18.89 9.08
C HIS A 329 10.17 -19.65 9.02
N PHE A 330 10.14 -20.88 9.52
CA PHE A 330 8.94 -21.72 9.53
C PHE A 330 7.82 -21.10 10.38
N TYR A 331 8.16 -20.58 11.56
CA TYR A 331 7.18 -19.94 12.45
C TYR A 331 6.44 -18.81 11.73
N PHE A 332 7.18 -17.87 11.12
CA PHE A 332 6.56 -16.73 10.45
C PHE A 332 5.87 -17.09 9.14
N GLN A 333 6.40 -18.04 8.35
CA GLN A 333 5.71 -18.49 7.14
C GLN A 333 4.35 -19.14 7.42
N ASN A 334 4.21 -19.77 8.59
CA ASN A 334 2.97 -20.43 9.01
C ASN A 334 2.18 -19.61 10.02
N LEU A 335 2.53 -18.32 10.21
CA LEU A 335 1.78 -17.44 11.09
C LEU A 335 0.36 -17.28 10.57
N ASP A 336 -0.64 -17.53 11.42
CA ASP A 336 -2.04 -17.29 11.08
C ASP A 336 -2.29 -15.78 11.03
N LEU A 337 -2.21 -15.22 9.83
CA LEU A 337 -2.42 -13.79 9.59
C LEU A 337 -3.87 -13.35 9.75
N GLN A 338 -4.85 -14.26 9.66
CA GLN A 338 -6.27 -13.89 9.77
C GLN A 338 -6.65 -13.58 11.21
N SER A 339 -6.12 -14.33 12.18
CA SER A 339 -6.42 -14.14 13.60
C SER A 339 -5.59 -13.06 14.30
N GLN A 340 -4.68 -12.40 13.59
CA GLN A 340 -3.83 -11.36 14.19
C GLN A 340 -4.67 -10.16 14.67
N PRO A 341 -4.26 -9.48 15.75
CA PRO A 341 -4.98 -8.34 16.29
C PRO A 341 -4.70 -7.06 15.47
N TRP A 342 -5.18 -7.04 14.24
CA TRP A 342 -4.85 -6.03 13.23
C TRP A 342 -5.06 -4.58 13.71
N GLU A 343 -6.13 -4.28 14.45
CA GLU A 343 -6.34 -2.92 14.96
C GLU A 343 -5.25 -2.47 15.95
N ILE A 344 -4.72 -3.38 16.76
CA ILE A 344 -3.57 -3.10 17.65
C ILE A 344 -2.30 -2.91 16.81
N LEU A 345 -2.07 -3.80 15.83
CA LEU A 345 -0.90 -3.74 14.94
C LEU A 345 -0.89 -2.44 14.12
N ILE A 346 -2.03 -2.04 13.56
CA ILE A 346 -2.22 -0.80 12.80
C ILE A 346 -1.95 0.42 13.70
N SER A 347 -2.49 0.44 14.92
CA SER A 347 -2.27 1.53 15.87
C SER A 347 -0.78 1.68 16.22
N ARG A 348 -0.10 0.57 16.51
CA ARG A 348 1.34 0.57 16.79
C ARG A 348 2.16 0.96 15.56
N ALA A 349 1.79 0.47 14.38
CA ALA A 349 2.47 0.77 13.12
C ALA A 349 2.36 2.27 12.79
N LYS A 350 1.18 2.87 12.97
CA LYS A 350 0.98 4.31 12.85
C LYS A 350 1.92 5.08 13.78
N LYS A 351 1.94 4.70 15.07
CA LYS A 351 2.81 5.35 16.05
C LYS A 351 4.30 5.19 15.70
N SER A 352 4.71 4.00 15.27
CA SER A 352 6.08 3.74 14.82
C SER A 352 6.42 4.62 13.62
N PHE A 353 5.52 4.72 12.65
CA PHE A 353 5.71 5.49 11.44
C PHE A 353 5.76 7.01 11.67
N ASP A 354 4.90 7.54 12.53
CA ASP A 354 4.87 8.97 12.87
C ASP A 354 6.15 9.42 13.61
N ASN A 355 6.78 8.51 14.35
CA ASN A 355 7.98 8.79 15.15
C ASN A 355 9.29 8.48 14.42
N HIS A 356 9.26 7.60 13.42
CA HIS A 356 10.46 7.19 12.69
C HIS A 356 10.94 8.28 11.73
N ASN A 357 12.26 8.50 11.66
CA ASN A 357 12.82 9.49 10.76
C ASN A 357 12.96 8.91 9.34
N SER A 358 11.99 9.22 8.48
CA SER A 358 11.86 8.65 7.13
C SER A 358 13.02 8.91 6.16
N ARG A 359 14.00 9.73 6.53
CA ARG A 359 15.19 10.01 5.70
C ARG A 359 16.20 8.87 5.66
N PHE A 360 15.99 7.80 6.42
CA PHE A 360 16.99 6.74 6.61
C PHE A 360 16.62 5.38 6.00
N TYR A 361 15.45 5.23 5.39
CA TYR A 361 15.12 3.95 4.74
C TYR A 361 16.04 3.66 3.57
N LYS A 362 16.80 2.57 3.67
CA LYS A 362 17.66 2.04 2.61
C LYS A 362 16.83 1.60 1.40
N SER A 363 15.62 1.09 1.63
CA SER A 363 14.70 0.69 0.57
C SER A 363 14.00 1.87 -0.11
N ALA A 364 14.08 3.11 0.42
CA ALA A 364 13.39 4.30 -0.10
C ALA A 364 13.55 4.47 -1.62
N LYS A 365 14.75 4.18 -2.15
CA LYS A 365 15.08 4.29 -3.58
C LYS A 365 14.29 3.34 -4.49
N PHE A 366 13.80 2.23 -3.95
CA PHE A 366 13.04 1.23 -4.70
C PHE A 366 11.54 1.56 -4.77
N TRP A 367 11.03 2.35 -3.81
CA TRP A 367 9.63 2.76 -3.79
C TRP A 367 9.39 3.96 -4.71
N ARG A 368 8.52 3.82 -5.71
CA ARG A 368 8.09 4.97 -6.54
C ARG A 368 6.90 5.68 -5.86
N CYS A 369 7.17 6.41 -4.78
CA CYS A 369 6.15 7.19 -4.08
C CYS A 369 5.94 8.56 -4.75
N PRO A 370 4.70 8.95 -5.10
CA PRO A 370 4.41 10.31 -5.57
C PRO A 370 4.74 11.37 -4.52
N LYS A 371 5.19 12.55 -4.98
CA LYS A 371 5.57 13.68 -4.12
C LYS A 371 4.43 14.16 -3.21
N TYR A 372 3.17 14.03 -3.60
CA TYR A 372 2.03 14.48 -2.78
C TYR A 372 1.75 13.55 -1.59
N ILE A 373 2.04 12.25 -1.71
CA ILE A 373 2.02 11.35 -0.56
C ILE A 373 3.22 11.67 0.35
N GLN A 374 4.34 12.18 -0.19
CA GLN A 374 5.49 12.66 0.59
C GLN A 374 5.29 14.03 1.28
N THR A 375 4.38 14.90 0.84
CA THR A 375 4.27 16.28 1.40
C THR A 375 3.59 16.37 2.76
N SER A 376 2.90 15.33 3.24
CA SER A 376 2.54 15.22 4.67
C SER A 376 3.75 14.97 5.58
N TYR A 377 4.89 14.54 5.03
CA TYR A 377 6.11 14.15 5.79
C TYR A 377 7.05 15.32 6.08
N ILE A 378 6.90 16.44 5.38
CA ILE A 378 7.89 17.54 5.46
C ILE A 378 7.45 18.64 6.42
N LYS A 379 6.15 18.79 6.72
CA LYS A 379 5.61 19.95 7.47
C LYS A 379 6.05 20.05 8.93
N ASN A 380 6.42 18.96 9.60
CA ASN A 380 6.87 19.01 11.00
C ASN A 380 8.39 19.15 11.18
N THR A 381 9.15 19.20 10.09
CA THR A 381 10.60 19.45 10.18
C THR A 381 10.90 20.95 10.09
N LEU A 382 11.92 21.42 10.83
CA LEU A 382 12.42 22.80 10.75
C LEU A 382 12.65 23.25 9.29
N TYR A 383 13.09 22.31 8.45
CA TYR A 383 13.27 22.50 7.01
C TYR A 383 11.97 22.82 6.26
N GLY A 384 10.87 22.11 6.56
CA GLY A 384 9.56 22.40 5.96
C GLY A 384 9.01 23.76 6.37
N LYS A 385 9.26 24.19 7.61
CA LYS A 385 8.91 25.54 8.08
C LYS A 385 9.73 26.61 7.35
N ILE A 386 11.03 26.39 7.16
CA ILE A 386 11.92 27.30 6.43
C ILE A 386 11.53 27.41 4.95
N MET A 387 11.20 26.31 4.28
CA MET A 387 10.79 26.33 2.87
C MET A 387 9.44 27.03 2.64
N ASN A 388 8.50 26.91 3.59
CA ASN A 388 7.25 27.67 3.54
C ASN A 388 7.47 29.17 3.73
N ILE A 389 8.38 29.56 4.64
CA ILE A 389 8.78 30.96 4.80
C ILE A 389 9.47 31.45 3.52
N TYR A 390 10.37 30.67 2.93
CA TYR A 390 11.04 31.02 1.67
C TYR A 390 10.05 31.22 0.52
N LYS A 391 9.04 30.35 0.40
CA LYS A 391 7.99 30.45 -0.61
C LYS A 391 7.11 31.70 -0.40
N LEU A 392 6.71 31.97 0.84
CA LEU A 392 5.96 33.17 1.21
C LEU A 392 6.76 34.45 0.90
N VAL A 393 8.05 34.45 1.19
CA VAL A 393 8.98 35.55 0.90
C VAL A 393 9.10 35.80 -0.61
N LEU A 394 9.21 34.74 -1.42
CA LEU A 394 9.22 34.83 -2.88
C LEU A 394 7.91 35.42 -3.42
N GLU A 395 6.76 34.95 -2.94
CA GLU A 395 5.44 35.44 -3.36
C GLU A 395 5.22 36.92 -2.99
N ILE A 396 5.70 37.36 -1.82
CA ILE A 396 5.65 38.78 -1.40
C ILE A 396 6.63 39.64 -2.23
N SER A 397 7.80 39.11 -2.57
CA SER A 397 8.80 39.83 -3.37
C SER A 397 8.35 40.07 -4.81
N ILE A 398 7.57 39.14 -5.39
CA ILE A 398 7.01 39.24 -6.75
C ILE A 398 5.87 40.28 -6.80
N THR A 399 5.16 40.49 -5.69
CA THR A 399 4.00 41.40 -5.61
C THR A 399 4.37 42.83 -5.22
N ASN A 400 5.44 43.04 -4.45
CA ASN A 400 5.89 44.37 -4.01
C ASN A 400 7.24 44.76 -4.62
N ASN A 401 7.18 45.45 -5.76
CA ASN A 401 8.33 45.90 -6.57
C ASN A 401 9.22 46.98 -5.90
N LYS A 402 9.00 47.33 -4.62
CA LYS A 402 9.67 48.46 -3.95
C LYS A 402 10.85 48.10 -3.06
N ASP A 403 11.02 46.83 -2.67
CA ASP A 403 12.08 46.43 -1.74
C ASP A 403 12.86 45.19 -2.21
N ILE A 404 13.10 45.08 -3.52
CA ILE A 404 13.83 43.96 -4.15
C ILE A 404 15.17 43.70 -3.44
N PHE A 405 15.86 44.76 -3.01
CA PHE A 405 17.16 44.65 -2.33
C PHE A 405 17.07 43.93 -0.97
N LEU A 406 16.09 44.28 -0.14
CA LEU A 406 15.88 43.67 1.19
C LEU A 406 15.43 42.21 1.07
N TRP A 407 14.57 41.92 0.10
CA TRP A 407 14.11 40.55 -0.19
C TRP A 407 15.20 39.67 -0.79
N THR A 408 16.09 40.25 -1.60
CA THR A 408 17.26 39.53 -2.14
C THR A 408 18.25 39.18 -1.02
N ILE A 409 18.50 40.11 -0.09
CA ILE A 409 19.36 39.85 1.08
C ILE A 409 18.74 38.78 1.99
N LEU A 410 17.42 38.82 2.23
CA LEU A 410 16.72 37.81 3.01
C LEU A 410 16.75 36.43 2.32
N GLY A 411 16.57 36.39 0.99
CA GLY A 411 16.67 35.17 0.19
C GLY A 411 18.07 34.56 0.20
N ILE A 412 19.12 35.38 0.13
CA ILE A 412 20.53 34.95 0.27
C ILE A 412 20.78 34.44 1.68
N PHE A 413 20.27 35.11 2.71
CA PHE A 413 20.44 34.70 4.12
C PHE A 413 19.72 33.37 4.41
N ILE A 414 18.50 33.19 3.90
CA ILE A 414 17.77 31.91 4.00
C ILE A 414 18.49 30.81 3.21
N SER A 415 19.00 31.11 2.01
CA SER A 415 19.78 30.14 1.22
C SER A 415 21.08 29.75 1.93
N TYR A 416 21.76 30.70 2.57
CA TYR A 416 22.96 30.47 3.35
C TYR A 416 22.68 29.63 4.60
N ILE A 417 21.62 29.94 5.36
CA ILE A 417 21.19 29.11 6.49
C ILE A 417 20.82 27.70 6.02
N THR A 418 20.15 27.58 4.88
CA THR A 418 19.77 26.28 4.30
C THR A 418 21.02 25.48 3.91
N PHE A 419 22.01 26.13 3.30
CA PHE A 419 23.29 25.53 2.95
C PHE A 419 24.13 25.13 4.18
N VAL A 420 24.17 25.97 5.21
CA VAL A 420 24.87 25.69 6.47
C VAL A 420 24.20 24.53 7.22
N LEU A 421 22.87 24.50 7.31
CA LEU A 421 22.12 23.39 7.93
C LEU A 421 22.21 22.09 7.12
N TYR A 422 22.40 22.18 5.80
CA TYR A 422 22.66 21.03 4.94
C TYR A 422 24.06 20.44 5.18
N ASN A 423 25.08 21.30 5.34
CA ASN A 423 26.47 20.87 5.51
C ASN A 423 26.87 20.54 6.95
N TYR A 424 26.17 21.04 7.99
CA TYR A 424 26.39 20.62 9.38
C TYR A 424 25.68 19.31 9.76
N ARG A 425 25.11 18.60 8.78
CA ARG A 425 24.38 17.33 8.93
C ARG A 425 25.04 16.12 8.26
N THR A 426 26.22 16.30 7.68
CA THR A 426 27.21 15.22 7.49
C THR A 426 27.98 15.04 8.78
#